data_AF-A0A401T9A9-F1
#
_entry.id   AF-A0A401T9A9-F1
#
_cell.length_a   1.000
_cell.length_b   1.000
_cell.length_c   1.000
_cell.angle_alpha   90.00
_cell.angle_beta   90.00
_cell.angle_gamma   90.00
#
_symmetry.space_group_name_H-M   'P 1'
#
loop_
_entity.id
_entity.type
_entity.pdbx_description
1 polymer ?
#
loop_
_entity_poly.entity_id
_entity_poly.type
_entity_poly.pdbx_seq_one_letter_code
_entity_poly.pdbx_strand_id
1 'polypeptide(L)'
;HSSALRQTLRGYNDITLRRVTEFYRQRIEEAIEECVEAVSLMILPETKSCEHLYKEIQRLVKDGSHRQASERLLDSVMESGAQAGRVMWETFIKMKFGNPKLRNILQEIESKGANLRMEVSQSLMEPKVSNYLKGKRIRK
;
A
#
# COMPACT_ATOMS: atom_id res chain seq x y z
N HIS A 1 4.96 -2.86 21.56
CA HIS A 1 4.13 -3.10 20.35
C HIS A 1 4.59 -2.39 19.07
N SER A 2 5.63 -1.54 19.05
CA SER A 2 6.13 -0.95 17.78
C SER A 2 7.41 -1.62 17.26
N SER A 3 8.12 -2.40 18.07
CA SER A 3 9.36 -3.07 17.69
C SER A 3 9.14 -4.33 16.86
N ALA A 4 8.18 -5.19 17.24
CA ALA A 4 7.90 -6.45 16.54
C ALA A 4 7.38 -6.20 15.11
N LEU A 5 6.38 -5.32 14.93
CA LEU A 5 5.96 -4.87 13.60
C LEU A 5 7.11 -4.33 12.72
N ARG A 6 7.99 -3.50 13.26
CA ARG A 6 9.17 -2.99 12.54
C ARG A 6 10.12 -4.13 12.15
N GLN A 7 10.33 -5.10 13.04
CA GLN A 7 11.13 -6.29 12.74
C GLN A 7 10.50 -7.13 11.62
N THR A 8 9.18 -7.33 11.66
CA THR A 8 8.43 -8.03 10.60
C THR A 8 8.63 -7.37 9.23
N LEU A 9 8.41 -6.05 9.15
CA LEU A 9 8.56 -5.29 7.91
C LEU A 9 10.01 -5.21 7.43
N ARG A 10 10.99 -5.11 8.34
CA ARG A 10 12.43 -5.22 7.99
C ARG A 10 12.80 -6.60 7.45
N GLY A 11 12.15 -7.65 7.96
CA GLY A 11 12.34 -9.02 7.47
C GLY A 11 11.83 -9.23 6.05
N TYR A 12 10.94 -8.37 5.55
CA TYR A 12 10.48 -8.41 4.16
C TYR A 12 11.52 -7.79 3.22
N ASN A 13 11.93 -8.58 2.22
CA ASN A 13 12.68 -8.05 1.10
C ASN A 13 11.78 -7.14 0.23
N ASP A 14 12.40 -6.41 -0.68
CA ASP A 14 11.71 -5.39 -1.49
C ASP A 14 10.56 -5.96 -2.33
N ILE A 15 10.74 -7.16 -2.89
CA ILE A 15 9.71 -7.86 -3.67
C ILE A 15 8.52 -8.20 -2.77
N THR A 16 8.78 -8.75 -1.58
CA THR A 16 7.74 -9.11 -0.62
C THR A 16 6.99 -7.87 -0.15
N LEU A 17 7.73 -6.80 0.18
CA LEU A 17 7.14 -5.55 0.64
C LEU A 17 6.23 -4.94 -0.43
N ARG A 18 6.66 -4.93 -1.69
CA ARG A 18 5.83 -4.48 -2.82
C ARG A 18 4.56 -5.31 -2.96
N ARG A 19 4.65 -6.64 -2.86
CA ARG A 19 3.47 -7.51 -2.93
C ARG A 19 2.51 -7.33 -1.76
N VAL A 20 3.05 -7.10 -0.55
CA VAL A 20 2.24 -6.77 0.63
C VAL A 20 1.53 -5.44 0.42
N THR A 21 2.21 -4.42 -0.11
CA THR A 21 1.57 -3.15 -0.47
C THR A 21 0.44 -3.36 -1.47
N GLU A 22 0.66 -4.16 -2.52
CA GLU A 22 -0.36 -4.47 -3.52
C GLU A 22 -1.57 -5.19 -2.90
N PHE A 23 -1.31 -6.18 -2.04
CA PHE A 23 -2.35 -6.95 -1.37
C PHE A 23 -3.25 -6.08 -0.48
N TYR A 24 -2.68 -5.07 0.19
CA TYR A 24 -3.44 -4.13 1.03
C TYR A 24 -3.83 -2.84 0.31
N ARG A 25 -3.59 -2.70 -1.01
CA ARG A 25 -3.66 -1.43 -1.75
C ARG A 25 -4.95 -0.66 -1.47
N GLN A 26 -6.10 -1.28 -1.74
CA GLN A 26 -7.41 -0.67 -1.53
C GLN A 26 -7.60 -0.21 -0.07
N ARG A 27 -7.22 -1.05 0.90
CA ARG A 27 -7.38 -0.73 2.33
C ARG A 27 -6.44 0.38 2.77
N ILE A 28 -5.25 0.47 2.18
CA ILE A 28 -4.30 1.56 2.43
C ILE A 28 -4.88 2.87 1.90
N GLU A 29 -5.40 2.89 0.67
CA GLU A 29 -6.05 4.06 0.05
C GLU A 29 -7.19 4.58 0.92
N GLU A 30 -8.13 3.70 1.29
CA GLU A 30 -9.25 4.01 2.18
C GLU A 30 -8.80 4.48 3.57
N ALA A 31 -7.65 4.00 4.04
CA ALA A 31 -7.11 4.40 5.33
C ALA A 31 -6.52 5.81 5.27
N ILE A 32 -5.84 6.17 4.20
CA ILE A 32 -5.12 7.44 4.11
C ILE A 32 -5.95 8.56 3.46
N GLU A 33 -7.08 8.26 2.83
CA GLU A 33 -7.95 9.19 2.12
C GLU A 33 -8.14 10.54 2.84
N GLU A 34 -8.56 10.49 4.11
CA GLU A 34 -8.86 11.68 4.92
C GLU A 34 -7.59 12.42 5.39
N CYS A 35 -6.42 11.77 5.39
CA CYS A 35 -5.16 12.32 5.86
C CYS A 35 -4.07 12.36 4.78
N VAL A 36 -4.45 12.27 3.50
CA VAL A 36 -3.52 12.08 2.38
C VAL A 36 -2.53 13.23 2.25
N GLU A 37 -2.92 14.47 2.55
CA GLU A 37 -2.01 15.62 2.55
C GLU A 37 -0.88 15.43 3.56
N ALA A 38 -1.21 15.10 4.81
CA ALA A 38 -0.24 14.86 5.87
C ALA A 38 0.69 13.68 5.55
N VAL A 39 0.12 12.60 5.01
CA VAL A 39 0.87 11.41 4.58
C VAL A 39 1.83 11.76 3.44
N SER A 40 1.38 12.54 2.45
CA SER A 40 2.17 12.94 1.29
C SER A 40 3.41 13.73 1.70
N LEU A 41 3.29 14.67 2.64
CA LEU A 41 4.43 15.45 3.15
C LEU A 41 5.56 14.58 3.72
N MET A 42 5.22 13.42 4.28
CA MET A 42 6.20 12.51 4.89
C MET A 42 6.84 11.52 3.90
N ILE A 43 6.18 11.26 2.78
CA ILE A 43 6.60 10.22 1.82
C ILE A 43 7.23 10.83 0.57
N LEU A 44 6.71 11.96 0.10
CA LEU A 44 7.10 12.55 -1.18
C LEU A 44 8.59 12.89 -1.32
N PRO A 45 9.34 13.31 -0.29
CA PRO A 45 10.78 13.53 -0.41
C PRO A 45 11.57 12.32 -0.94
N GLU A 46 11.01 11.11 -0.81
CA GLU A 46 11.62 9.84 -1.21
C GLU A 46 11.07 9.32 -2.56
N THR A 47 10.19 10.10 -3.20
CA THR A 47 9.60 9.80 -4.50
C THR A 47 10.30 10.56 -5.62
N LYS A 48 10.36 9.98 -6.81
CA LYS A 48 11.05 10.58 -7.98
C LYS A 48 10.37 11.85 -8.50
N SER A 49 9.12 12.10 -8.14
CA SER A 49 8.27 13.17 -8.69
C SER A 49 7.70 14.09 -7.62
N CYS A 50 8.46 14.33 -6.54
CA CYS A 50 8.02 15.01 -5.32
C CYS A 50 7.23 16.31 -5.57
N GLU A 51 7.75 17.28 -6.33
CA GLU A 51 7.10 18.60 -6.47
C GLU A 51 5.80 18.56 -7.29
N HIS A 52 5.82 17.87 -8.44
CA HIS A 52 4.64 17.78 -9.30
C HIS A 52 3.52 16.99 -8.63
N LEU A 53 3.88 15.88 -7.99
CA LEU A 53 2.93 15.05 -7.27
C LEU A 53 2.34 15.76 -6.06
N TYR A 54 3.15 16.54 -5.32
CA TYR A 54 2.63 17.33 -4.21
C TYR A 54 1.55 18.32 -4.66
N LYS A 55 1.83 19.08 -5.73
CA LYS A 55 0.87 20.03 -6.30
C LYS A 55 -0.39 19.33 -6.81
N GLU A 56 -0.24 18.16 -7.41
CA GLU A 56 -1.36 17.34 -7.88
C GLU A 56 -2.24 16.88 -6.72
N ILE A 57 -1.65 16.34 -5.65
CA ILE A 57 -2.35 15.92 -4.43
C ILE A 57 -3.08 17.11 -3.79
N GLN A 58 -2.42 18.25 -3.63
CA GLN A 58 -3.04 19.45 -3.07
C GLN A 58 -4.25 19.92 -3.90
N ARG A 59 -4.16 19.86 -5.22
CA ARG A 59 -5.28 20.20 -6.11
C ARG A 59 -6.44 19.23 -5.91
N LEU A 60 -6.17 17.92 -5.95
CA LEU A 60 -7.21 16.89 -5.77
C LEU A 60 -7.91 17.03 -4.43
N VAL A 61 -7.18 17.31 -3.35
CA VAL A 61 -7.77 17.52 -2.02
C VAL A 61 -8.62 18.79 -1.97
N LYS A 62 -8.15 19.91 -2.55
CA LYS A 62 -8.96 21.14 -2.66
C LYS A 62 -10.26 20.94 -3.44
N ASP A 63 -10.24 20.07 -4.43
CA ASP A 63 -11.41 19.71 -5.23
C ASP A 63 -12.31 18.66 -4.55
N GLY A 64 -12.00 18.24 -3.33
CA GLY A 64 -12.73 17.20 -2.58
C GLY A 64 -12.48 15.77 -3.07
N SER A 65 -11.55 15.57 -3.99
CA SER A 65 -11.20 14.27 -4.60
C SER A 65 -10.17 13.50 -3.77
N HIS A 66 -10.41 13.35 -2.46
CA HIS A 66 -9.48 12.72 -1.51
C HIS A 66 -9.10 11.29 -1.90
N ARG A 67 -10.07 10.49 -2.37
CA ARG A 67 -9.82 9.13 -2.84
C ARG A 67 -8.82 9.10 -4.00
N GLN A 68 -9.02 9.93 -5.01
CA GLN A 68 -8.10 10.03 -6.15
C GLN A 68 -6.70 10.48 -5.70
N ALA A 69 -6.62 11.40 -4.73
CA ALA A 69 -5.35 11.80 -4.15
C ALA A 69 -4.63 10.63 -3.47
N SER A 70 -5.36 9.76 -2.75
CA SER A 70 -4.78 8.58 -2.09
C SER A 70 -4.27 7.54 -3.08
N GLU A 71 -5.05 7.25 -4.13
CA GLU A 71 -4.68 6.35 -5.22
C GLU A 71 -3.42 6.88 -5.92
N ARG A 72 -3.40 8.18 -6.24
CA ARG A 72 -2.27 8.83 -6.93
C ARG A 72 -0.98 8.81 -6.10
N LEU A 73 -1.08 9.05 -4.79
CA LEU A 73 0.06 8.94 -3.88
C LEU A 73 0.63 7.51 -3.86
N LEU A 74 -0.24 6.51 -3.76
CA LEU A 74 0.18 5.11 -3.66
C LEU A 74 0.80 4.60 -4.97
N ASP A 75 0.26 5.02 -6.12
CA ASP A 75 0.85 4.74 -7.43
C ASP A 75 2.29 5.27 -7.52
N SER A 76 2.51 6.52 -7.11
CA SER A 76 3.86 7.08 -7.16
C SER A 76 4.85 6.38 -6.23
N VAL A 77 4.40 5.91 -5.06
CA VAL A 77 5.24 5.08 -4.18
C VAL A 77 5.65 3.79 -4.90
N MET A 78 4.69 3.14 -5.56
CA MET A 78 4.94 1.89 -6.29
C MET A 78 5.84 2.07 -7.51
N GLU A 79 5.78 3.24 -8.17
CA GLU A 79 6.65 3.65 -9.28
C GLU A 79 8.07 4.07 -8.82
N SER A 80 8.17 4.68 -7.64
CA SER A 80 9.44 5.19 -7.09
C SER A 80 10.36 4.09 -6.58
N GLY A 81 9.80 2.92 -6.27
CA GLY A 81 10.54 1.71 -5.93
C GLY A 81 10.54 1.39 -4.43
N ALA A 82 11.39 0.43 -4.05
CA ALA A 82 11.32 -0.18 -2.73
C ALA A 82 11.60 0.77 -1.57
N GLN A 83 12.50 1.74 -1.76
CA GLN A 83 12.85 2.71 -0.72
C GLN A 83 11.65 3.59 -0.34
N ALA A 84 10.92 4.11 -1.33
CA ALA A 84 9.67 4.85 -1.10
C ALA A 84 8.64 3.99 -0.35
N GLY A 85 8.51 2.72 -0.73
CA GLY A 85 7.64 1.77 -0.03
C GLY A 85 8.04 1.55 1.44
N ARG A 86 9.34 1.44 1.73
CA ARG A 86 9.84 1.31 3.11
C ARG A 86 9.52 2.55 3.94
N VAL A 87 9.75 3.73 3.39
CA VAL A 87 9.45 5.00 4.06
C VAL A 87 7.96 5.12 4.33
N MET A 88 7.10 4.79 3.36
CA MET A 88 5.66 4.77 3.53
C MET A 88 5.24 3.89 4.72
N TRP A 89 5.71 2.64 4.77
CA TRP A 89 5.36 1.74 5.87
C TRP A 89 5.87 2.24 7.23
N GLU A 90 7.07 2.81 7.29
CA GLU A 90 7.59 3.45 8.50
C GLU A 90 6.76 4.67 8.94
N THR A 91 6.27 5.46 7.98
CA THR A 91 5.32 6.56 8.22
C THR A 91 4.01 6.03 8.80
N PHE A 92 3.43 4.97 8.24
CA PHE A 92 2.20 4.36 8.76
C PHE A 92 2.35 3.85 10.19
N ILE A 93 3.50 3.28 10.55
CA ILE A 93 3.78 2.86 11.94
C ILE A 93 3.72 4.05 12.91
N LYS A 94 4.19 5.23 12.50
CA LYS A 94 4.13 6.45 13.32
C LYS A 94 2.70 6.97 13.44
N MET A 95 1.91 6.87 12.37
CA MET A 95 0.54 7.37 12.31
C MET A 95 -0.52 6.44 12.92
N LYS A 96 -0.18 5.18 13.22
CA LYS A 96 -1.14 4.14 13.63
C LYS A 96 -2.07 4.52 14.79
N PHE A 97 -1.65 5.41 15.69
CA PHE A 97 -2.49 5.82 16.82
C PHE A 97 -3.58 6.83 16.42
N GLY A 98 -3.33 7.63 15.39
CA GLY A 98 -4.31 8.60 14.86
C GLY A 98 -5.20 8.03 13.76
N ASN A 99 -4.92 6.82 13.27
CA ASN A 99 -5.64 6.22 12.15
C ASN A 99 -5.99 4.74 12.44
N PRO A 100 -7.22 4.45 12.88
CA PRO A 100 -7.65 3.09 13.22
C PRO A 100 -7.60 2.11 12.03
N LYS A 101 -7.86 2.58 10.80
CA LYS A 101 -7.81 1.73 9.60
C LYS A 101 -6.37 1.28 9.33
N LEU A 102 -5.40 2.20 9.41
CA LEU A 102 -3.97 1.85 9.34
C LEU A 102 -3.57 0.91 10.48
N ARG A 103 -4.04 1.17 11.71
CA ARG A 103 -3.73 0.31 12.86
C ARG A 103 -4.15 -1.13 12.61
N ASN A 104 -5.34 -1.36 12.07
CA ASN A 104 -5.87 -2.69 11.80
C ASN A 104 -5.01 -3.42 10.76
N ILE A 105 -4.64 -2.75 9.66
CA ILE A 105 -3.73 -3.31 8.63
C ILE A 105 -2.40 -3.72 9.28
N LEU A 106 -1.82 -2.84 10.09
CA LEU A 106 -0.53 -3.10 10.75
C LEU A 106 -0.61 -4.23 11.77
N GLN A 107 -1.72 -4.37 12.50
CA GLN A 107 -1.96 -5.48 13.42
C GLN A 107 -2.09 -6.82 12.69
N GLU A 108 -2.76 -6.84 11.53
CA GLU A 108 -2.83 -8.04 10.69
C GLU A 108 -1.45 -8.46 10.17
N ILE A 109 -0.63 -7.49 9.74
CA ILE A 109 0.74 -7.76 9.30
C ILE A 109 1.58 -8.31 10.46
N GLU A 110 1.48 -7.72 11.66
CA GLU A 110 2.18 -8.19 12.84
C GLU A 110 1.74 -9.60 13.25
N SER A 111 0.43 -9.86 13.26
CA SER A 111 -0.15 -11.15 13.63
C SER A 111 0.20 -12.27 12.64
N LYS A 112 0.18 -11.98 11.34
CA LYS A 112 0.49 -12.97 10.29
C LYS A 112 1.99 -13.19 10.14
N GLY A 113 2.82 -12.16 10.39
CA GLY A 113 4.26 -12.25 10.32
C GLY A 113 4.75 -12.91 9.02
N ALA A 114 5.65 -13.89 9.13
CA ALA A 114 6.19 -14.60 7.97
C ALA A 114 5.13 -15.32 7.11
N ASN A 115 4.00 -15.74 7.69
CA ASN A 115 2.94 -16.45 6.96
C ASN A 115 2.25 -15.55 5.93
N LEU A 116 2.25 -14.23 6.14
CA LEU A 116 1.68 -13.27 5.19
C LEU A 116 2.31 -13.41 3.79
N ARG A 117 3.59 -13.79 3.70
CA ARG A 117 4.28 -13.98 2.40
C ARG A 117 3.61 -15.07 1.56
N MET A 118 3.13 -16.13 2.21
CA MET A 118 2.47 -17.25 1.56
C MET A 118 1.09 -16.84 1.08
N GLU A 119 0.30 -16.20 1.93
CA GLU A 119 -1.05 -15.70 1.59
C GLU A 119 -1.02 -14.71 0.42
N VAL A 120 -0.11 -13.74 0.46
CA VAL A 120 0.06 -12.74 -0.60
C VAL A 120 0.48 -13.40 -1.92
N SER A 121 1.35 -14.42 -1.86
CA SER A 121 1.77 -15.13 -3.07
C SER A 121 0.63 -15.93 -3.69
N GLN A 122 -0.24 -16.55 -2.87
CA GLN A 122 -1.42 -17.27 -3.34
C GLN A 122 -2.45 -16.32 -3.96
N SER A 123 -2.81 -15.26 -3.23
CA SER A 123 -3.81 -14.29 -3.67
C SER A 123 -3.43 -13.57 -4.98
N LEU A 124 -2.15 -13.27 -5.20
CA LEU A 124 -1.68 -12.65 -6.45
C LEU A 124 -1.53 -13.65 -7.61
N MET A 125 -1.60 -14.96 -7.36
CA MET A 125 -1.58 -16.00 -8.41
C MET A 125 -3.00 -16.43 -8.86
N GLU A 126 -4.01 -16.29 -8.00
CA GLU A 126 -5.41 -16.61 -8.30
C GLU A 126 -6.04 -15.88 -9.51
N PRO A 127 -5.62 -14.67 -9.93
CA PRO A 127 -6.18 -14.03 -11.12
C PRO A 127 -5.84 -14.75 -12.43
N LYS A 128 -4.81 -15.62 -12.43
CA LYS A 128 -4.36 -16.28 -13.68
C LYS A 128 -5.17 -17.52 -14.04
N VAL A 129 -5.77 -18.23 -13.08
CA VAL A 129 -6.48 -19.50 -13.37
C VAL A 129 -7.88 -19.26 -13.96
N SER A 130 -8.55 -18.16 -13.58
CA SER A 130 -9.93 -17.84 -14.01
C SER A 130 -10.04 -17.57 -15.52
N ASN A 131 -8.99 -17.00 -16.15
CA ASN A 131 -9.00 -16.72 -17.59
C ASN A 131 -8.79 -17.97 -18.47
N TYR A 132 -8.16 -19.03 -17.96
CA TYR A 132 -7.98 -20.29 -18.73
C TYR A 132 -9.25 -21.16 -18.73
N LEU A 133 -10.13 -21.02 -17.74
CA LEU A 133 -11.36 -21.81 -17.64
C LEU A 133 -12.57 -21.16 -18.35
N LYS A 134 -12.51 -19.86 -18.67
CA LYS A 134 -13.53 -19.17 -19.48
C LYS A 134 -13.46 -19.48 -20.99
N GLY A 135 -12.38 -20.12 -21.46
CA GLY A 135 -12.15 -20.40 -22.88
C GLY A 135 -12.70 -21.73 -23.41
N LYS A 136 -13.12 -22.67 -22.55
CA LYS A 136 -13.64 -23.99 -22.97
C LYS A 136 -15.16 -24.07 -22.81
N ARG A 137 -15.90 -23.26 -23.57
CA ARG A 137 -17.26 -23.65 -23.96
C ARG A 137 -17.13 -24.71 -25.06
N ILE A 138 -17.19 -25.97 -24.66
CA ILE A 138 -17.34 -27.12 -25.54
C ILE A 138 -18.60 -26.89 -26.37
N ARG A 139 -18.46 -26.67 -27.68
CA ARG A 139 -19.58 -26.75 -28.63
C ARG A 139 -19.86 -28.23 -28.84
N LYS A 140 -21.08 -28.65 -28.49
CA LYS A 140 -21.65 -29.93 -28.91
C LYS A 140 -21.82 -29.96 -30.43
#